data_AF-A0A660WJQ9-F1
#
_entry.id   AF-A0A660WJQ9-F1
#
_cell.length_a   1.000
_cell.length_b   1.000
_cell.length_c   1.000
_cell.angle_alpha   90.00
_cell.angle_beta   90.00
_cell.angle_gamma   90.00
#
_symmetry.space_group_name_H-M   'P 1'
#
loop_
_entity.id
_entity.type
_entity.pdbx_description
1 polymer ?
#
loop_
_entity_poly.entity_id
_entity_poly.type
_entity_poly.pdbx_seq_one_letter_code
_entity_poly.pdbx_strand_id
1 'polypeptide(L)'
;MKFRFLYIFVISFALGIFAKDIYDRKEKKKINFSEWPQLNFKNIRVLIASHPYLASQGFAGAEESEFENTIIIFPNIDKLQPIVFSNKNEGFGYVKKNIKIYYLDKNFRIIGKDIIKKETGISFPPSESTIAIEGLP
;
A
#
# COMPACT_ATOMS: atom_id res chain seq x y z
N MET A 1 15.05 -21.85 42.27
CA MET A 1 15.03 -22.60 40.98
C MET A 1 13.80 -22.35 40.12
N LYS A 2 12.59 -22.18 40.68
CA LYS A 2 11.33 -22.04 39.89
C LYS A 2 11.21 -20.75 39.04
N PHE A 3 11.81 -19.63 39.47
CA PHE A 3 11.72 -18.35 38.75
C PHE A 3 12.56 -18.28 37.45
N ARG A 4 13.69 -19.01 37.38
CA ARG A 4 14.53 -19.03 36.17
C ARG A 4 13.87 -19.78 35.01
N PHE A 5 13.12 -20.85 35.32
CA PHE A 5 12.39 -21.64 34.32
C PHE A 5 11.23 -20.85 33.69
N LEU A 6 10.49 -20.11 34.51
CA LEU A 6 9.39 -19.26 34.02
C LEU A 6 9.90 -18.15 33.09
N TYR A 7 11.03 -17.53 33.43
CA TYR A 7 11.63 -16.47 32.60
C TYR A 7 12.11 -16.98 31.23
N ILE A 8 12.77 -18.15 31.21
CA ILE A 8 13.21 -18.80 29.96
C ILE A 8 12.00 -19.20 29.09
N PHE A 9 10.93 -19.68 29.71
CA PHE A 9 9.70 -20.06 29.00
C PHE A 9 9.00 -18.84 28.39
N VAL A 10 8.88 -17.73 29.12
CA VAL A 10 8.26 -16.49 28.61
C VAL A 10 9.07 -15.89 27.46
N ILE A 11 10.41 -15.86 27.55
CA ILE A 11 11.26 -15.38 26.47
C ILE A 11 11.15 -16.28 25.23
N SER A 12 11.20 -17.60 25.42
CA SER A 12 11.09 -18.55 24.31
C SER A 12 9.72 -18.46 23.62
N PHE A 13 8.65 -18.25 24.39
CA PHE A 13 7.30 -18.08 23.86
C PHE A 13 7.14 -16.75 23.11
N ALA A 14 7.66 -15.65 23.66
CA ALA A 14 7.67 -14.35 22.98
C ALA A 14 8.49 -14.39 21.69
N LEU A 15 9.66 -15.02 21.69
CA LEU A 15 10.48 -15.26 20.49
C LEU A 15 9.78 -16.15 19.47
N GLY A 16 9.05 -17.18 19.92
CA GLY A 16 8.27 -18.05 19.05
C GLY A 16 7.13 -17.33 18.35
N ILE A 17 6.41 -16.45 19.07
CA ILE A 17 5.37 -15.59 18.48
C ILE A 17 5.99 -14.59 17.50
N PHE A 18 7.10 -13.95 17.87
CA PHE A 18 7.77 -12.95 17.03
C PHE A 18 8.35 -13.59 15.76
N ALA A 19 8.97 -14.77 15.88
CA ALA A 19 9.48 -15.53 14.75
C ALA A 19 8.34 -16.01 13.84
N LYS A 20 7.19 -16.41 14.42
CA LYS A 20 6.00 -16.76 13.65
C LYS A 20 5.43 -15.55 12.90
N ASP A 21 5.38 -14.37 13.51
CA ASP A 21 4.91 -13.13 12.87
C ASP A 21 5.84 -12.66 11.74
N ILE A 22 7.16 -12.89 11.88
CA ILE A 22 8.14 -12.68 10.79
C ILE A 22 7.97 -13.73 9.69
N TYR A 23 7.73 -15.00 10.05
CA TYR A 23 7.57 -16.11 9.11
C TYR A 23 6.23 -16.09 8.35
N ASP A 24 5.16 -15.63 9.00
CA ASP A 24 3.80 -15.55 8.45
C ASP A 24 3.60 -14.32 7.54
N ARG A 25 4.57 -13.41 7.42
CA ARG A 25 4.67 -12.52 6.26
C ARG A 25 5.09 -13.32 5.03
N LYS A 26 4.20 -14.22 4.57
CA LYS A 26 4.30 -14.87 3.27
C LYS A 26 4.41 -13.78 2.22
N GLU A 27 5.51 -13.81 1.47
CA GLU A 27 5.64 -13.00 0.27
C GLU A 27 4.39 -13.21 -0.60
N LYS A 28 3.68 -12.12 -0.86
CA LYS A 28 2.55 -12.10 -1.78
C LYS A 28 3.13 -12.02 -3.19
N LYS A 29 2.57 -12.79 -4.10
CA LYS A 29 2.99 -12.75 -5.51
C LYS A 29 2.60 -11.40 -6.12
N LYS A 30 3.57 -10.52 -6.33
CA LYS A 30 3.40 -9.29 -7.11
C LYS A 30 2.84 -9.63 -8.49
N ILE A 31 1.77 -8.95 -8.91
CA ILE A 31 1.30 -8.95 -10.30
C ILE A 31 2.05 -7.85 -11.04
N ASN A 32 2.62 -8.16 -12.20
CA ASN A 32 3.38 -7.18 -12.96
C ASN A 32 2.46 -6.04 -13.41
N PHE A 33 2.92 -4.79 -13.36
CA PHE A 33 2.09 -3.63 -13.72
C PHE A 33 1.60 -3.66 -15.18
N SER A 34 2.30 -4.35 -16.08
CA SER A 34 1.86 -4.58 -17.45
C SER A 34 0.62 -5.48 -17.56
N GLU A 35 0.32 -6.27 -16.53
CA GLU A 35 -0.82 -7.18 -16.47
C GLU A 35 -2.06 -6.55 -15.82
N TRP A 36 -1.93 -5.32 -15.29
CA TRP A 36 -3.03 -4.60 -14.66
C TRP A 36 -4.00 -4.03 -15.70
N PRO A 37 -5.28 -3.84 -15.35
CA PRO A 37 -6.17 -2.97 -16.10
C PRO A 37 -5.57 -1.57 -16.21
N GLN A 38 -5.32 -1.10 -17.43
CA GLN A 38 -4.61 0.16 -17.65
C GLN A 38 -5.00 0.81 -18.97
N LEU A 39 -4.77 2.12 -19.04
CA LEU A 39 -4.88 2.90 -20.27
C LEU A 39 -3.70 3.88 -20.37
N ASN A 40 -3.45 4.38 -21.58
CA ASN A 40 -2.50 5.47 -21.79
C ASN A 40 -3.28 6.77 -22.06
N PHE A 41 -2.92 7.83 -21.36
CA PHE A 41 -3.47 9.16 -21.60
C PHE A 41 -2.33 10.18 -21.61
N LYS A 42 -2.12 10.85 -22.76
CA LYS A 42 -1.08 11.88 -22.92
C LYS A 42 0.30 11.41 -22.42
N ASN A 43 0.71 10.19 -22.80
CA ASN A 43 1.96 9.56 -22.39
C ASN A 43 2.05 9.20 -20.90
N ILE A 44 0.95 9.28 -20.15
CA ILE A 44 0.84 8.79 -18.78
C ILE A 44 0.15 7.44 -18.80
N ARG A 45 0.79 6.43 -18.23
CA ARG A 45 0.19 5.14 -17.93
C ARG A 45 -0.71 5.29 -16.71
N VAL A 46 -1.99 4.99 -16.87
CA VAL A 46 -3.00 5.03 -15.82
C VAL A 46 -3.36 3.60 -15.46
N LEU A 47 -2.94 3.16 -14.27
CA LEU A 47 -3.28 1.85 -13.71
C LEU A 47 -4.57 1.97 -12.91
N ILE A 48 -5.49 1.01 -13.07
CA ILE A 48 -6.80 1.02 -12.40
C ILE A 48 -6.82 -0.08 -11.32
N ALA A 49 -6.78 0.34 -10.06
CA ALA A 49 -6.77 -0.53 -8.88
C ALA A 49 -8.19 -0.84 -8.38
N SER A 50 -9.09 -1.28 -9.26
CA SER A 50 -10.48 -1.59 -8.90
C SER A 50 -10.66 -2.94 -8.20
N HIS A 51 -9.71 -3.88 -8.38
CA HIS A 51 -9.70 -5.16 -7.70
C HIS A 51 -8.93 -5.06 -6.37
N PRO A 52 -9.45 -5.59 -5.24
CA PRO A 52 -8.83 -5.44 -3.92
C PRO A 52 -7.36 -5.87 -3.84
N TYR A 53 -6.98 -6.91 -4.59
CA TYR A 53 -5.59 -7.36 -4.67
C TYR A 53 -4.66 -6.31 -5.27
N LEU A 54 -5.09 -5.64 -6.35
CA LEU A 54 -4.32 -4.58 -7.00
C LEU A 54 -4.27 -3.33 -6.11
N ALA A 55 -5.41 -2.99 -5.48
CA ALA A 55 -5.47 -1.90 -4.50
C ALA A 55 -4.52 -2.14 -3.31
N SER A 56 -4.41 -3.39 -2.83
CA SER A 56 -3.46 -3.73 -1.76
C SER A 56 -2.01 -3.74 -2.23
N GLN A 57 -1.74 -3.96 -3.51
CA GLN A 57 -0.37 -3.91 -4.04
C GLN A 57 0.09 -2.46 -4.23
N GLY A 58 -0.73 -1.58 -4.82
CA GLY A 58 -0.31 -0.21 -5.14
C GLY A 58 1.04 -0.18 -5.87
N PHE A 59 1.94 0.74 -5.49
CA PHE A 59 3.32 0.78 -5.99
C PHE A 59 4.30 -0.18 -5.28
N ALA A 60 3.84 -1.09 -4.42
CA ALA A 60 4.72 -2.01 -3.71
C ALA A 60 5.45 -2.94 -4.68
N GLY A 61 6.77 -3.06 -4.48
CA GLY A 61 7.64 -3.86 -5.34
C GLY A 61 7.87 -3.29 -6.74
N ALA A 62 7.52 -2.01 -6.96
CA ALA A 62 7.82 -1.30 -8.20
C ALA A 62 9.32 -1.00 -8.34
N GLU A 63 9.81 -1.14 -9.57
CA GLU A 63 11.13 -0.64 -9.97
C GLU A 63 11.10 0.88 -10.20
N GLU A 64 12.27 1.53 -10.11
CA GLU A 64 12.39 3.00 -10.21
C GLU A 64 11.78 3.57 -11.50
N SER A 65 11.91 2.84 -12.60
CA SER A 65 11.35 3.18 -13.92
C SER A 65 9.82 3.04 -13.97
N GLU A 66 9.24 2.20 -13.12
CA GLU A 66 7.79 1.96 -13.13
C GLU A 66 6.99 3.11 -12.51
N PHE A 67 7.66 4.00 -11.76
CA PHE A 67 7.09 5.26 -11.28
C PHE A 67 7.03 6.34 -12.36
N GLU A 68 7.85 6.24 -13.40
CA GLU A 68 7.92 7.27 -14.43
C GLU A 68 6.64 7.27 -15.27
N ASN A 69 6.03 8.45 -15.40
CA ASN A 69 4.79 8.67 -16.14
C ASN A 69 3.68 7.66 -15.79
N THR A 70 3.62 7.19 -14.55
CA THR A 70 2.63 6.20 -14.12
C THR A 70 1.85 6.74 -12.94
N ILE A 71 0.52 6.68 -13.02
CA ILE A 71 -0.37 6.95 -11.90
C ILE A 71 -1.21 5.72 -11.61
N ILE A 72 -1.62 5.57 -10.36
CA ILE A 72 -2.59 4.55 -9.94
C ILE A 72 -3.87 5.26 -9.51
N ILE A 73 -5.01 4.86 -10.07
CA ILE A 73 -6.33 5.29 -9.65
C ILE A 73 -6.95 4.19 -8.79
N PHE A 74 -7.35 4.55 -7.58
CA PHE A 74 -8.11 3.71 -6.66
C PHE A 74 -9.57 4.20 -6.67
N PRO A 75 -10.47 3.55 -7.43
CA PRO A 75 -11.87 3.95 -7.48
C PRO A 75 -12.67 3.36 -6.32
N ASN A 76 -13.77 4.03 -5.93
CA ASN A 76 -14.73 3.57 -4.92
C ASN A 76 -14.13 3.29 -3.53
N ILE A 77 -13.18 4.10 -3.07
CA ILE A 77 -12.54 3.90 -1.76
C ILE A 77 -13.50 4.13 -0.58
N ASP A 78 -14.61 4.83 -0.82
CA ASP A 78 -15.71 5.05 0.11
C ASP A 78 -16.39 3.73 0.54
N LYS A 79 -16.33 2.70 -0.31
CA LYS A 79 -16.91 1.37 -0.03
C LYS A 79 -16.04 0.50 0.87
N LEU A 80 -14.84 0.97 1.23
CA LEU A 80 -13.81 0.19 1.91
C LEU A 80 -13.47 0.75 3.31
N GLN A 81 -14.32 1.61 3.89
CA GLN A 81 -14.00 2.27 5.16
C GLN A 81 -14.07 1.31 6.38
N PRO A 82 -13.10 1.38 7.31
CA PRO A 82 -11.95 2.28 7.29
C PRO A 82 -10.86 1.85 6.29
N ILE A 83 -10.38 2.81 5.49
CA ILE A 83 -9.29 2.60 4.52
C ILE A 83 -8.07 3.43 4.93
N VAL A 84 -6.89 2.84 4.74
CA VAL A 84 -5.58 3.45 4.99
C VAL A 84 -4.68 3.17 3.81
N PHE A 85 -3.97 4.19 3.34
CA PHE A 85 -2.90 4.02 2.36
C PHE A 85 -1.57 3.90 3.11
N SER A 86 -0.79 2.87 2.83
CA SER A 86 0.50 2.66 3.47
C SER A 86 1.54 2.11 2.50
N ASN A 87 2.76 2.65 2.61
CA ASN A 87 3.93 2.15 1.89
C ASN A 87 4.69 1.06 2.65
N LYS A 88 4.14 0.57 3.78
CA LYS A 88 4.69 -0.57 4.51
C LYS A 88 4.71 -1.81 3.61
N ASN A 89 5.75 -2.61 3.77
CA ASN A 89 5.85 -3.86 3.03
C ASN A 89 4.88 -4.91 3.60
N GLU A 90 3.77 -5.10 2.87
CA GLU A 90 2.71 -6.08 3.15
C GLU A 90 2.89 -7.39 2.37
N GLY A 91 4.12 -7.69 1.94
CA GLY A 91 4.50 -8.92 1.24
C GLY A 91 4.72 -8.76 -0.27
N PHE A 92 4.48 -7.58 -0.85
CA PHE A 92 4.68 -7.32 -2.29
C PHE A 92 6.05 -6.72 -2.63
N GLY A 93 6.85 -6.39 -1.62
CA GLY A 93 8.10 -5.64 -1.75
C GLY A 93 7.99 -4.21 -1.27
N TYR A 94 9.12 -3.51 -1.17
CA TYR A 94 9.17 -2.13 -0.69
C TYR A 94 8.75 -1.13 -1.78
N VAL A 95 8.10 -0.04 -1.38
CA VAL A 95 7.87 1.13 -2.22
C VAL A 95 9.14 2.00 -2.19
N LYS A 96 9.79 2.21 -3.34
CA LYS A 96 11.11 2.85 -3.42
C LYS A 96 11.07 4.39 -3.45
N LYS A 97 9.90 5.00 -3.72
CA LYS A 97 9.70 6.47 -3.78
C LYS A 97 8.67 6.98 -2.79
N ASN A 98 8.78 8.26 -2.43
CA ASN A 98 7.69 8.97 -1.77
C ASN A 98 6.55 9.15 -2.77
N ILE A 99 5.32 8.88 -2.35
CA ILE A 99 4.16 8.88 -3.24
C ILE A 99 3.28 10.08 -2.88
N LYS A 100 3.11 10.99 -3.83
CA LYS A 100 2.05 11.99 -3.75
C LYS A 100 0.72 11.28 -3.98
N ILE A 101 -0.23 11.51 -3.08
CA ILE A 101 -1.59 11.00 -3.18
C ILE A 101 -2.58 12.16 -3.13
N TYR A 102 -3.60 12.10 -3.98
CA TYR A 102 -4.70 13.06 -4.03
C TYR A 102 -6.02 12.33 -3.80
N TYR A 103 -6.88 12.95 -2.99
CA TYR A 103 -8.20 12.42 -2.65
C TYR A 103 -9.28 13.25 -3.32
N LEU A 104 -10.20 12.58 -4.00
CA LEU A 104 -11.27 13.22 -4.75
C LEU A 104 -12.65 12.77 -4.24
N ASP A 105 -13.60 13.69 -4.23
CA ASP A 105 -15.01 13.40 -3.99
C ASP A 105 -15.69 12.76 -5.22
N LYS A 106 -16.97 12.39 -5.09
CA LYS A 106 -17.77 11.78 -6.17
C LYS A 106 -17.94 12.66 -7.42
N ASN A 107 -17.63 13.96 -7.31
CA ASN A 107 -17.71 14.94 -8.38
C ASN A 107 -16.31 15.23 -8.97
N PHE A 108 -15.31 14.40 -8.67
CA PHE A 108 -13.91 14.55 -9.10
C PHE A 108 -13.23 15.83 -8.61
N ARG A 109 -13.72 16.43 -7.52
CA ARG A 109 -13.07 17.59 -6.90
C ARG A 109 -12.01 17.10 -5.92
N ILE A 110 -10.81 17.68 -5.98
CA ILE A 110 -9.75 17.40 -5.02
C ILE A 110 -10.18 17.95 -3.66
N ILE A 111 -10.27 17.08 -2.66
CA ILE A 111 -10.64 17.42 -1.28
C ILE A 111 -9.51 17.14 -0.29
N GLY A 112 -8.44 16.49 -0.72
CA GLY A 112 -7.26 16.25 0.10
C GLY A 112 -6.03 15.91 -0.74
N LYS A 113 -4.86 16.07 -0.14
CA LYS A 113 -3.57 15.66 -0.70
C LYS A 113 -2.61 15.29 0.42
N ASP A 114 -1.69 14.39 0.14
CA ASP A 114 -0.63 13.99 1.08
C ASP A 114 0.62 13.48 0.34
N ILE A 115 1.71 13.27 1.09
CA ILE A 115 2.93 12.62 0.63
C ILE A 115 3.20 11.42 1.53
N ILE A 116 2.94 10.22 1.01
CA ILE A 116 3.24 8.96 1.69
C ILE A 116 4.74 8.71 1.57
N LYS A 117 5.47 8.82 2.69
CA LYS A 117 6.91 8.51 2.73
C LYS A 117 7.16 7.08 2.25
N LYS A 118 8.23 6.86 1.50
CA LYS A 118 8.66 5.52 1.06
C LYS A 118 8.78 4.56 2.26
N GLU A 119 8.49 3.29 2.03
CA GLU A 119 8.62 2.15 2.97
C GLU A 119 7.79 2.17 4.26
N THR A 120 7.39 3.34 4.76
CA THR A 120 6.83 3.47 6.12
C THR A 120 5.68 4.47 6.23
N GLY A 121 5.50 5.33 5.22
CA GLY A 121 4.48 6.36 5.23
C GLY A 121 3.07 5.77 5.30
N ILE A 122 2.18 6.57 5.88
CA ILE A 122 0.76 6.28 6.01
C ILE A 122 0.00 7.55 5.65
N SER A 123 -1.14 7.41 4.98
CA SER A 123 -2.08 8.50 4.75
C SER A 123 -3.52 8.04 4.95
N PHE A 124 -4.33 8.95 5.46
CA PHE A 124 -5.75 8.74 5.75
C PHE A 124 -6.58 9.64 4.83
N PRO A 125 -7.51 9.08 4.03
CA PRO A 125 -8.38 9.90 3.22
C PRO A 125 -9.37 10.70 4.07
N PRO A 126 -9.75 11.92 3.66
CA PRO A 126 -10.95 12.60 4.16
C PRO A 126 -12.20 11.72 4.02
N SER A 127 -13.18 11.87 4.91
CA SER A 127 -14.40 11.03 4.99
C SER A 127 -15.21 11.01 3.68
N GLU A 128 -15.19 12.09 2.91
CA GLU A 128 -15.95 12.24 1.67
C GLU A 128 -15.22 11.71 0.43
N SER A 129 -14.04 11.13 0.61
CA SER A 129 -13.21 10.66 -0.50
C SER A 129 -13.81 9.40 -1.12
N THR A 130 -13.97 9.42 -2.44
CA THR A 130 -14.48 8.29 -3.23
C THR A 130 -13.45 7.75 -4.20
N ILE A 131 -12.41 8.54 -4.51
CA ILE A 131 -11.32 8.18 -5.40
C ILE A 131 -10.00 8.64 -4.77
N ALA A 132 -8.95 7.84 -4.89
CA ALA A 132 -7.58 8.29 -4.66
C ALA A 132 -6.74 8.15 -5.93
N ILE A 133 -5.77 9.05 -6.12
CA ILE A 133 -4.81 9.00 -7.22
C ILE A 133 -3.40 9.11 -6.64
N GLU A 134 -2.57 8.11 -6.91
CA GLU A 134 -1.15 8.07 -6.53
C GLU A 134 -0.24 8.30 -7.73
N GLY A 135 0.97 8.81 -7.47
CA GLY A 135 2.05 8.89 -8.47
C GLY A 135 1.98 10.10 -9.39
N LEU A 136 1.15 11.10 -9.06
CA LEU A 136 1.14 12.37 -9.77
C LEU A 136 2.52 13.07 -9.64
N PRO A 137 3.07 13.64 -10.72
CA PRO A 137 4.40 14.27 -10.73
C PRO A 137 4.57 15.43 -9.74
#